data_AF-A0A9Y2IHW7-F1
#
_entry.id   AF-A0A9Y2IHW7-F1
#
_cell.length_a   1.000
_cell.length_b   1.000
_cell.length_c   1.000
_cell.angle_alpha   90.00
_cell.angle_beta   90.00
_cell.angle_gamma   90.00
#
_symmetry.space_group_name_H-M   'P 1'
#
loop_
_entity.id
_entity.type
_entity.pdbx_description
1 polymer ?
#
loop_
_entity_poly.entity_id
_entity_poly.type
_entity_poly.pdbx_seq_one_letter_code
_entity_poly.pdbx_strand_id
1 'polypeptide(L)'
;MSEVRPAVVAIDGGNSKTEVLVVSREGGVLAESRGPGASPQNVGVDGCVAALETLVLSALTSAGLPTTRPFGVHTSAYLAGLDFPREEEALHAALFARGWSSTLHVGNDVLALLRAGSSDGTGVAVVCGAGINGAGVGPDGRIHRFPALGKVSGDWGGGYRLGEEALWWAVRAEDGRGPSTALKAAVSGFFGVSRVFDVVQGLHFKEIDSARIHGLCPLLFDVAAAGDEVAQQVVTRFVEEVSVFAAVILRRLDLTHAAPEVVLGGGVLTGVGPSVISEIERRCLKVAPRAVVRVVDVNPVVGAALFGLDELGASSSAKAALKAATQRTPMWRSVR
;
A
#
# COMPACT_ATOMS: atom_id res chain seq x y z
N MET A 1 27.98 -17.14 22.81
CA MET A 1 27.27 -16.59 21.64
C MET A 1 26.57 -15.33 22.13
N SER A 2 26.87 -14.16 21.58
CA SER A 2 26.15 -12.92 21.94
C SER A 2 24.67 -13.13 21.66
N GLU A 3 23.83 -12.91 22.66
CA GLU A 3 22.38 -12.98 22.54
C GLU A 3 21.94 -11.97 21.47
N VAL A 4 21.40 -12.44 20.35
CA VAL A 4 20.94 -11.57 19.26
C VAL A 4 19.67 -10.89 19.75
N ARG A 5 19.78 -9.61 20.11
CA ARG A 5 18.66 -8.83 20.63
C ARG A 5 17.90 -8.15 19.51
N PRO A 6 16.55 -8.21 19.52
CA PRO A 6 15.73 -7.38 18.64
C PRO A 6 16.09 -5.90 18.76
N ALA A 7 16.40 -5.26 17.64
CA ALA A 7 16.63 -3.82 17.58
C ALA A 7 15.34 -3.09 17.24
N VAL A 8 14.66 -3.51 16.17
CA VAL A 8 13.46 -2.85 15.66
C VAL A 8 12.31 -3.84 15.57
N VAL A 9 11.14 -3.43 16.09
CA VAL A 9 9.85 -4.05 15.79
C VAL A 9 9.18 -3.17 14.72
N ALA A 10 9.15 -3.65 13.49
CA ALA A 10 8.62 -2.94 12.34
C ALA A 10 7.24 -3.46 11.97
N ILE A 11 6.31 -2.55 11.69
CA ILE A 11 4.92 -2.85 11.41
C ILE A 11 4.47 -2.06 10.18
N ASP A 12 3.87 -2.75 9.24
CA ASP A 12 3.14 -2.17 8.11
C ASP A 12 1.71 -2.71 8.11
N GLY A 13 0.73 -1.86 8.37
CA GLY A 13 -0.68 -2.25 8.47
C GLY A 13 -1.55 -1.51 7.48
N GLY A 14 -2.02 -2.22 6.46
CA GLY A 14 -2.99 -1.69 5.50
C GLY A 14 -4.44 -2.05 5.84
N ASN A 15 -5.33 -1.72 4.90
CA ASN A 15 -6.75 -2.08 5.01
C ASN A 15 -7.01 -3.60 4.95
N SER A 16 -6.19 -4.34 4.19
CA SER A 16 -6.44 -5.78 3.92
C SER A 16 -5.46 -6.72 4.63
N LYS A 17 -4.28 -6.25 4.98
CA LYS A 17 -3.22 -7.06 5.61
C LYS A 17 -2.38 -6.21 6.55
N THR A 18 -1.75 -6.88 7.51
CA THR A 18 -0.70 -6.31 8.36
C THR A 18 0.49 -7.25 8.35
N GLU A 19 1.69 -6.71 8.22
CA GLU A 19 2.96 -7.44 8.26
C GLU A 19 3.82 -6.89 9.41
N VAL A 20 4.49 -7.79 10.12
CA VAL A 20 5.44 -7.46 11.20
C VAL A 20 6.79 -8.07 10.86
N LEU A 21 7.85 -7.29 11.03
CA LEU A 21 9.22 -7.77 11.03
C LEU A 21 9.91 -7.38 12.34
N VAL A 22 10.65 -8.32 12.91
CA VAL A 22 11.57 -8.04 14.02
C VAL A 22 12.97 -8.18 13.46
N VAL A 23 13.78 -7.13 13.56
CA VAL A 23 15.12 -7.10 12.95
C VAL A 23 16.21 -6.76 13.95
N SER A 24 17.40 -7.32 13.74
CA SER A 24 18.62 -6.98 14.51
C SER A 24 19.20 -5.64 14.07
N ARG A 25 20.16 -5.11 14.82
CA ARG A 25 20.83 -3.84 14.49
C ARG A 25 21.68 -3.93 13.22
N GLU A 26 22.12 -5.14 12.89
CA GLU A 26 22.88 -5.50 11.69
C GLU A 26 21.97 -5.75 10.48
N GLY A 27 20.65 -5.57 10.61
CA GLY A 27 19.68 -5.72 9.52
C GLY A 27 19.26 -7.16 9.25
N GLY A 28 19.59 -8.11 10.14
CA GLY A 28 19.11 -9.48 10.04
C GLY A 28 17.63 -9.57 10.44
N VAL A 29 16.81 -10.26 9.64
CA VAL A 29 15.42 -10.58 10.01
C VAL A 29 15.44 -11.70 11.05
N LEU A 30 14.92 -11.41 12.24
CA LEU A 30 14.87 -12.34 13.37
C LEU A 30 13.53 -13.05 13.48
N ALA A 31 12.44 -12.34 13.17
CA ALA A 31 11.10 -12.89 13.16
C ALA A 31 10.20 -12.14 12.17
N GLU A 32 9.16 -12.82 11.70
CA GLU A 32 8.13 -12.23 10.87
C GLU A 32 6.76 -12.81 11.23
N SER A 33 5.71 -12.02 10.99
CA SER A 33 4.34 -12.50 11.01
C SER A 33 3.47 -11.68 10.08
N ARG A 34 2.31 -12.24 9.73
CA ARG A 34 1.33 -11.59 8.86
C ARG A 34 -0.08 -11.93 9.31
N GLY A 35 -0.97 -10.95 9.22
CA GLY A 35 -2.38 -11.10 9.57
C GLY A 35 -3.32 -10.20 8.77
N PRO A 36 -4.59 -10.12 9.20
CA PRO A 36 -5.58 -9.23 8.60
C PRO A 36 -5.19 -7.76 8.75
N GLY A 37 -5.84 -6.88 7.98
CA GLY A 37 -5.66 -5.43 8.08
C GLY A 37 -6.06 -4.90 9.45
N ALA A 38 -5.33 -3.89 9.92
CA ALA A 38 -5.49 -3.32 11.26
C ALA A 38 -5.64 -1.79 11.24
N SER A 39 -6.15 -1.21 10.13
CA SER A 39 -6.40 0.24 10.04
C SER A 39 -7.29 0.73 11.19
N PRO A 40 -6.85 1.73 11.99
CA PRO A 40 -7.63 2.24 13.11
C PRO A 40 -8.96 2.90 12.68
N GLN A 41 -9.09 3.32 11.42
CA GLN A 41 -10.38 3.81 10.88
C GLN A 41 -11.43 2.70 10.74
N ASN A 42 -11.00 1.46 10.55
CA ASN A 42 -11.90 0.31 10.39
C ASN A 42 -12.16 -0.43 11.71
N VAL A 43 -11.13 -0.59 12.56
CA VAL A 43 -11.21 -1.40 13.79
C VAL A 43 -11.12 -0.58 15.09
N GLY A 44 -10.98 0.74 14.99
CA GLY A 44 -10.70 1.60 16.14
C GLY A 44 -9.25 1.49 16.62
N VAL A 45 -8.82 2.45 17.44
CA VAL A 45 -7.44 2.47 18.00
C VAL A 45 -7.18 1.24 18.86
N ASP A 46 -8.09 0.87 19.76
CA ASP A 46 -7.92 -0.29 20.64
C ASP A 46 -7.87 -1.61 19.86
N GLY A 47 -8.74 -1.76 18.86
CA GLY A 47 -8.75 -2.93 17.97
C GLY A 47 -7.46 -3.04 17.15
N CYS A 48 -6.97 -1.91 16.64
CA CYS A 48 -5.68 -1.83 15.95
C CYS A 48 -4.55 -2.32 16.87
N VAL A 49 -4.41 -1.72 18.06
CA VAL A 49 -3.35 -2.08 19.01
C VAL A 49 -3.41 -3.55 19.42
N ALA A 50 -4.61 -4.11 19.66
CA ALA A 50 -4.77 -5.52 20.00
C ALA A 50 -4.37 -6.46 18.85
N ALA A 51 -4.72 -6.12 17.62
CA ALA A 51 -4.32 -6.87 16.42
C ALA A 51 -2.80 -6.83 16.22
N LEU A 52 -2.19 -5.65 16.36
CA LEU A 52 -0.74 -5.48 16.25
C LEU A 52 0.00 -6.26 17.36
N GLU A 53 -0.49 -6.22 18.60
CA GLU A 53 0.10 -6.98 19.73
C GLU A 53 0.11 -8.49 19.44
N THR A 54 -1.00 -9.00 18.93
CA THR A 54 -1.15 -10.41 18.57
C THR A 54 -0.12 -10.82 17.52
N LEU A 55 0.09 -9.98 16.50
CA LEU A 55 1.06 -10.25 15.43
C LEU A 55 2.50 -10.18 15.92
N VAL A 56 2.85 -9.20 16.74
CA VAL A 56 4.18 -9.08 17.33
C VAL A 56 4.50 -10.29 18.20
N LEU A 57 3.60 -10.66 19.11
CA LEU A 57 3.78 -11.85 19.96
C LEU A 57 3.86 -13.14 19.13
N SER A 58 3.07 -13.26 18.06
CA SER A 58 3.12 -14.40 17.15
C SER A 58 4.48 -14.51 16.44
N ALA A 59 5.05 -13.39 15.99
CA ALA A 59 6.38 -13.37 15.37
C ALA A 59 7.45 -13.82 16.36
N LEU A 60 7.49 -13.21 17.55
CA LEU A 60 8.46 -13.53 18.61
C LEU A 60 8.37 -15.00 19.03
N THR A 61 7.15 -15.50 19.28
CA THR A 61 6.92 -16.90 19.69
C THR A 61 7.41 -17.87 18.64
N SER A 62 7.09 -17.63 17.36
CA SER A 62 7.49 -18.50 16.25
C SER A 62 9.01 -18.55 16.06
N ALA A 63 9.71 -17.47 16.40
CA ALA A 63 11.16 -17.38 16.33
C ALA A 63 11.88 -17.83 17.62
N GLY A 64 11.14 -18.25 18.66
CA GLY A 64 11.71 -18.62 19.96
C GLY A 64 12.35 -17.44 20.71
N LEU A 65 11.94 -16.21 20.40
CA LEU A 65 12.42 -14.99 21.05
C LEU A 65 11.64 -14.69 22.34
N PRO A 66 12.22 -13.96 23.30
CA PRO A 66 11.51 -13.55 24.51
C PRO A 66 10.24 -12.74 24.19
N THR A 67 9.13 -13.14 24.80
CA THR A 67 7.84 -12.42 24.75
C THR A 67 7.63 -11.54 25.97
N THR A 68 8.66 -11.33 26.79
CA THR A 68 8.67 -10.36 27.88
C THR A 68 9.09 -9.00 27.35
N ARG A 69 8.34 -7.95 27.71
CA ARG A 69 8.64 -6.58 27.29
C ARG A 69 9.90 -6.04 27.97
N PRO A 70 10.65 -5.13 27.32
CA PRO A 70 10.44 -4.64 25.95
C PRO A 70 10.79 -5.69 24.89
N PHE A 71 10.06 -5.70 23.78
CA PHE A 71 10.26 -6.59 22.64
C PHE A 71 11.44 -6.19 21.76
N GLY A 72 11.86 -4.92 21.81
CA GLY A 72 12.97 -4.37 21.05
C GLY A 72 13.41 -2.99 21.57
N VAL A 73 14.38 -2.37 20.90
CA VAL A 73 14.85 -1.03 21.27
C VAL A 73 13.89 0.04 20.74
N HIS A 74 13.47 -0.09 19.48
CA HIS A 74 12.58 0.83 18.79
C HIS A 74 11.41 0.09 18.13
N THR A 75 10.22 0.71 18.11
CA THR A 75 9.09 0.27 17.30
C THR A 75 8.81 1.29 16.20
N SER A 76 8.73 0.85 14.95
CA SER A 76 8.31 1.68 13.82
C SER A 76 7.02 1.13 13.24
N ALA A 77 5.91 1.84 13.43
CA ALA A 77 4.60 1.40 12.99
C ALA A 77 4.01 2.34 11.94
N TYR A 78 3.82 1.82 10.73
CA TYR A 78 3.23 2.57 9.63
C TYR A 78 1.88 1.96 9.23
N LEU A 79 0.81 2.74 9.35
CA LEU A 79 -0.56 2.24 9.20
C LEU A 79 -1.36 3.09 8.20
N ALA A 80 -2.19 2.42 7.40
CA ALA A 80 -3.27 3.06 6.66
C ALA A 80 -4.28 3.67 7.63
N GLY A 81 -4.91 4.78 7.24
CA GLY A 81 -5.89 5.48 8.07
C GLY A 81 -5.28 6.40 9.13
N LEU A 82 -4.01 6.77 8.97
CA LEU A 82 -3.33 7.82 9.72
C LEU A 82 -3.14 9.05 8.82
N ASP A 83 -4.24 9.71 8.49
CA ASP A 83 -4.31 10.79 7.51
C ASP A 83 -4.21 12.17 8.18
N PHE A 84 -4.46 12.24 9.49
CA PHE A 84 -4.39 13.46 10.28
C PHE A 84 -3.49 13.33 11.51
N PRO A 85 -2.90 14.45 12.00
CA PRO A 85 -2.08 14.45 13.21
C PRO A 85 -2.78 13.83 14.44
N ARG A 86 -4.09 14.07 14.60
CA ARG A 86 -4.86 13.51 15.72
C ARG A 86 -4.91 11.98 15.72
N GLU A 87 -4.94 11.35 14.55
CA GLU A 87 -4.95 9.89 14.42
C GLU A 87 -3.58 9.31 14.78
N GLU A 88 -2.51 9.95 14.30
CA GLU A 88 -1.13 9.60 14.64
C GLU A 88 -0.87 9.74 16.14
N GLU A 89 -1.28 10.85 16.75
CA GLU A 89 -1.16 11.12 18.18
C GLU A 89 -1.91 10.07 19.03
N ALA A 90 -3.15 9.76 18.65
CA ALA A 90 -3.97 8.78 19.37
C ALA A 90 -3.36 7.37 19.33
N LEU A 91 -2.93 6.92 18.14
CA LEU A 91 -2.31 5.60 18.01
C LEU A 91 -0.92 5.56 18.66
N HIS A 92 -0.12 6.64 18.54
CA HIS A 92 1.16 6.76 19.22
C HIS A 92 1.00 6.62 20.73
N ALA A 93 0.07 7.36 21.35
CA ALA A 93 -0.18 7.27 22.79
C ALA A 93 -0.58 5.84 23.21
N ALA A 94 -1.48 5.20 22.44
CA ALA A 94 -1.97 3.87 22.75
C ALA A 94 -0.89 2.77 22.61
N LEU A 95 -0.03 2.85 21.58
CA LEU A 95 1.09 1.94 21.40
C LEU A 95 2.23 2.19 22.40
N PHE A 96 2.55 3.46 22.70
CA PHE A 96 3.58 3.81 23.67
C PHE A 96 3.25 3.26 25.06
N ALA A 97 1.97 3.33 25.46
CA ALA A 97 1.49 2.75 26.72
C ALA A 97 1.69 1.23 26.83
N ARG A 98 1.88 0.51 25.71
CA ARG A 98 2.17 -0.93 25.74
C ARG A 98 3.60 -1.25 26.15
N GLY A 99 4.54 -0.31 26.04
CA GLY A 99 5.93 -0.53 26.42
C GLY A 99 6.65 -1.60 25.58
N TRP A 100 6.30 -1.74 24.30
CA TRP A 100 6.97 -2.69 23.40
C TRP A 100 8.43 -2.34 23.13
N SER A 101 8.78 -1.08 23.22
CA SER A 101 10.12 -0.56 22.94
C SER A 101 10.38 0.71 23.74
N SER A 102 11.65 1.10 23.86
CA SER A 102 12.03 2.34 24.55
C SER A 102 11.64 3.60 23.76
N THR A 103 11.58 3.48 22.44
CA THR A 103 11.18 4.54 21.52
C THR A 103 10.17 3.99 20.51
N LEU A 104 9.33 4.88 19.97
CA LEU A 104 8.25 4.55 19.04
C LEU A 104 8.14 5.64 17.98
N HIS A 105 7.94 5.23 16.73
CA HIS A 105 7.43 6.10 15.68
C HIS A 105 6.13 5.51 15.12
N VAL A 106 5.16 6.39 14.86
CA VAL A 106 3.88 6.07 14.21
C VAL A 106 3.70 7.00 13.01
N GLY A 107 3.38 6.45 11.84
CA GLY A 107 3.18 7.23 10.62
C GLY A 107 2.28 6.56 9.59
N ASN A 108 1.98 7.25 8.49
CA ASN A 108 1.12 6.72 7.43
C ASN A 108 1.86 5.64 6.59
N ASP A 109 1.18 4.56 6.21
CA ASP A 109 1.74 3.42 5.46
C ASP A 109 2.44 3.81 4.14
N VAL A 110 1.99 4.86 3.48
CA VAL A 110 2.61 5.34 2.23
C VAL A 110 4.08 5.77 2.42
N LEU A 111 4.48 6.19 3.63
CA LEU A 111 5.86 6.55 3.95
C LEU A 111 6.74 5.30 4.05
N ALA A 112 6.22 4.21 4.64
CA ALA A 112 6.92 2.93 4.64
C ALA A 112 7.10 2.41 3.21
N LEU A 113 6.09 2.54 2.36
CA LEU A 113 6.23 2.24 0.92
C LEU A 113 7.37 3.07 0.28
N LEU A 114 7.39 4.39 0.52
CA LEU A 114 8.45 5.26 -0.01
C LEU A 114 9.83 4.77 0.41
N ARG A 115 10.04 4.51 1.71
CA ARG A 115 11.34 4.06 2.23
C ARG A 115 11.76 2.70 1.71
N ALA A 116 10.80 1.80 1.51
CA ALA A 116 11.06 0.48 0.95
C ALA A 116 11.56 0.58 -0.49
N GLY A 117 10.89 1.39 -1.32
CA GLY A 117 11.18 1.50 -2.76
C GLY A 117 12.23 2.53 -3.16
N SER A 118 12.57 3.48 -2.28
CA SER A 118 13.62 4.50 -2.53
C SER A 118 14.94 4.13 -1.87
N SER A 119 16.01 4.78 -2.32
CA SER A 119 17.36 4.62 -1.82
C SER A 119 17.51 5.13 -0.38
N ASP A 120 17.01 6.34 -0.08
CA ASP A 120 17.24 7.05 1.18
C ASP A 120 15.96 7.50 1.90
N GLY A 121 14.76 7.21 1.35
CA GLY A 121 13.49 7.65 1.93
C GLY A 121 13.00 8.99 1.38
N THR A 122 13.71 9.59 0.43
CA THR A 122 13.28 10.80 -0.28
C THR A 122 12.64 10.45 -1.63
N GLY A 123 11.81 11.36 -2.14
CA GLY A 123 11.10 11.20 -3.40
C GLY A 123 9.59 11.16 -3.21
N VAL A 124 8.92 10.38 -4.03
CA VAL A 124 7.45 10.31 -4.12
C VAL A 124 7.00 8.87 -4.05
N ALA A 125 5.94 8.59 -3.31
CA ALA A 125 5.26 7.31 -3.33
C ALA A 125 3.78 7.50 -3.67
N VAL A 126 3.25 6.62 -4.53
CA VAL A 126 1.82 6.46 -4.76
C VAL A 126 1.46 4.99 -4.52
N VAL A 127 0.56 4.77 -3.57
CA VAL A 127 0.05 3.44 -3.22
C VAL A 127 -1.37 3.29 -3.76
N CYS A 128 -1.65 2.17 -4.42
CA CYS A 128 -3.00 1.79 -4.82
C CYS A 128 -3.25 0.33 -4.46
N GLY A 129 -3.92 0.12 -3.34
CA GLY A 129 -4.38 -1.18 -2.85
C GLY A 129 -5.90 -1.22 -2.83
N ALA A 130 -6.50 -1.44 -1.65
CA ALA A 130 -7.94 -1.27 -1.45
C ALA A 130 -8.42 0.15 -1.80
N GLY A 131 -7.70 1.15 -1.26
CA GLY A 131 -7.81 2.57 -1.62
C GLY A 131 -6.58 3.05 -2.39
N ILE A 132 -6.46 4.37 -2.54
CA ILE A 132 -5.31 5.04 -3.16
C ILE A 132 -4.81 6.15 -2.23
N ASN A 133 -3.50 6.35 -2.15
CA ASN A 133 -2.88 7.46 -1.43
C ASN A 133 -1.56 7.86 -2.11
N GLY A 134 -1.07 9.07 -1.83
CA GLY A 134 0.25 9.52 -2.20
C GLY A 134 0.91 10.40 -1.14
N ALA A 135 2.23 10.27 -1.01
CA ALA A 135 3.04 11.21 -0.24
C ALA A 135 4.44 11.34 -0.84
N GLY A 136 5.18 12.34 -0.38
CA GLY A 136 6.59 12.47 -0.69
C GLY A 136 7.36 13.14 0.42
N VAL A 137 8.67 12.94 0.37
CA VAL A 137 9.64 13.51 1.30
C VAL A 137 10.73 14.18 0.47
N GLY A 138 10.93 15.48 0.70
CA GLY A 138 12.01 16.25 0.09
C GLY A 138 13.35 15.95 0.74
N PRO A 139 14.48 16.26 0.07
CA PRO A 139 15.82 16.11 0.66
C PRO A 139 16.07 17.01 1.87
N ASP A 140 15.24 18.05 2.05
CA ASP A 140 15.21 18.93 3.22
C ASP A 140 14.30 18.42 4.36
N GLY A 141 13.72 17.23 4.20
CA GLY A 141 12.80 16.61 5.16
C GLY A 141 11.37 17.14 5.10
N ARG A 142 11.03 18.07 4.20
CA ARG A 142 9.63 18.48 4.01
C ARG A 142 8.80 17.30 3.54
N ILE A 143 7.65 17.11 4.16
CA ILE A 143 6.69 16.07 3.79
C ILE A 143 5.47 16.71 3.15
N HIS A 144 5.04 16.16 2.01
CA HIS A 144 3.72 16.45 1.45
C HIS A 144 2.94 15.15 1.35
N ARG A 145 1.70 15.16 1.84
CA ARG A 145 0.80 14.00 1.84
C ARG A 145 -0.63 14.43 1.56
N PHE A 146 -1.42 13.50 1.04
CA PHE A 146 -2.86 13.65 0.92
C PHE A 146 -3.58 12.84 2.01
N PRO A 147 -4.75 13.30 2.50
CA PRO A 147 -5.65 12.42 3.23
C PRO A 147 -6.23 11.36 2.29
N ALA A 148 -6.33 10.11 2.72
CA ALA A 148 -6.88 9.00 1.93
C ALA A 148 -8.25 8.52 2.43
N LEU A 149 -9.24 9.42 2.46
CA LEU A 149 -10.58 9.21 3.02
C LEU A 149 -11.64 8.90 1.96
N GLY A 150 -11.22 8.63 0.72
CA GLY A 150 -12.12 8.34 -0.39
C GLY A 150 -12.72 9.61 -0.98
N LYS A 151 -13.99 9.55 -1.38
CA LYS A 151 -14.63 10.64 -2.14
C LYS A 151 -14.65 11.98 -1.38
N VAL A 152 -14.66 11.97 -0.04
CA VAL A 152 -14.70 13.21 0.76
C VAL A 152 -13.39 13.99 0.69
N SER A 153 -12.23 13.32 0.61
CA SER A 153 -10.91 13.92 0.38
C SER A 153 -10.62 14.14 -1.10
N GLY A 154 -11.47 13.60 -1.99
CA GLY A 154 -11.32 13.71 -3.44
C GLY A 154 -10.59 12.53 -4.08
N ASP A 155 -10.39 11.43 -3.35
CA ASP A 155 -9.66 10.28 -3.87
C ASP A 155 -10.47 9.54 -4.93
N TRP A 156 -9.83 9.25 -6.05
CA TRP A 156 -10.37 8.37 -7.09
C TRP A 156 -9.33 7.33 -7.47
N GLY A 157 -9.74 6.06 -7.43
CA GLY A 157 -8.87 4.91 -7.58
C GLY A 157 -8.97 3.98 -6.39
N GLY A 158 -8.01 3.06 -6.26
CA GLY A 158 -8.14 1.93 -5.34
C GLY A 158 -8.96 0.80 -5.94
N GLY A 159 -8.62 -0.43 -5.57
CA GLY A 159 -9.23 -1.63 -6.14
C GLY A 159 -10.72 -1.75 -5.85
N TYR A 160 -11.20 -1.22 -4.71
CA TYR A 160 -12.65 -1.15 -4.47
C TYR A 160 -13.33 -0.24 -5.49
N ARG A 161 -12.83 0.98 -5.67
CA ARG A 161 -13.44 1.92 -6.61
C ARG A 161 -13.37 1.43 -8.06
N LEU A 162 -12.24 0.85 -8.47
CA LEU A 162 -12.09 0.27 -9.79
C LEU A 162 -13.05 -0.91 -10.01
N GLY A 163 -13.26 -1.74 -8.99
CA GLY A 163 -14.30 -2.77 -9.03
C GLY A 163 -15.72 -2.20 -9.13
N GLU A 164 -16.02 -1.11 -8.41
CA GLU A 164 -17.30 -0.40 -8.53
C GLU A 164 -17.50 0.17 -9.94
N GLU A 165 -16.47 0.75 -10.56
CA GLU A 165 -16.55 1.26 -11.94
C GLU A 165 -16.81 0.11 -12.93
N ALA A 166 -16.16 -1.04 -12.75
CA ALA A 166 -16.41 -2.23 -13.57
C ALA A 166 -17.88 -2.68 -13.50
N LEU A 167 -18.42 -2.80 -12.28
CA LEU A 167 -19.83 -3.12 -12.06
C LEU A 167 -20.75 -2.03 -12.63
N TRP A 168 -20.43 -0.75 -12.43
CA TRP A 168 -21.22 0.38 -12.88
C TRP A 168 -21.40 0.38 -14.40
N TRP A 169 -20.31 0.20 -15.14
CA TRP A 169 -20.36 0.11 -16.61
C TRP A 169 -21.07 -1.16 -17.09
N ALA A 170 -20.86 -2.30 -16.43
CA ALA A 170 -21.56 -3.53 -16.74
C ALA A 170 -23.10 -3.40 -16.61
N VAL A 171 -23.57 -2.78 -15.52
CA VAL A 171 -25.00 -2.52 -15.29
C VAL A 171 -25.58 -1.63 -16.39
N ARG A 172 -24.90 -0.53 -16.72
CA ARG A 172 -25.36 0.40 -17.77
C ARG A 172 -25.37 -0.22 -19.16
N ALA A 173 -24.44 -1.12 -19.44
CA ALA A 173 -24.42 -1.86 -20.69
C ALA A 173 -25.56 -2.88 -20.78
N GLU A 174 -26.00 -3.45 -19.66
CA GLU A 174 -27.12 -4.37 -19.61
C GLU A 174 -28.48 -3.66 -19.74
N ASP A 175 -28.66 -2.52 -19.08
CA ASP A 175 -29.92 -1.77 -19.09
C ASP A 175 -30.07 -0.74 -20.22
N GLY A 176 -29.04 -0.59 -21.06
CA GLY A 176 -29.05 0.29 -22.23
C GLY A 176 -28.74 1.76 -21.95
N ARG A 177 -28.40 2.14 -20.71
CA ARG A 177 -27.95 3.52 -20.39
C ARG A 177 -26.49 3.79 -20.79
N GLY A 178 -25.73 2.76 -21.11
CA GLY A 178 -24.32 2.83 -21.49
C GLY A 178 -24.04 2.10 -22.81
N PRO A 179 -22.82 2.28 -23.35
CA PRO A 179 -22.36 1.55 -24.52
C PRO A 179 -22.23 0.05 -24.22
N SER A 180 -22.18 -0.76 -25.29
CA SER A 180 -21.83 -2.19 -25.18
C SER A 180 -20.39 -2.34 -24.68
N THR A 181 -20.17 -3.26 -23.74
CA THR A 181 -18.83 -3.58 -23.20
C THR A 181 -18.75 -5.04 -22.76
N ALA A 182 -17.56 -5.61 -22.88
CA ALA A 182 -17.24 -6.94 -22.38
C ALA A 182 -17.32 -7.05 -20.85
N LEU A 183 -17.33 -5.92 -20.13
CA LEU A 183 -17.52 -5.89 -18.67
C LEU A 183 -18.83 -6.58 -18.24
N LYS A 184 -19.89 -6.53 -19.06
CA LYS A 184 -21.15 -7.23 -18.77
C LYS A 184 -20.92 -8.74 -18.59
N ALA A 185 -20.24 -9.37 -19.54
CA ALA A 185 -19.97 -10.81 -19.49
C ALA A 185 -18.95 -11.16 -18.38
N ALA A 186 -17.92 -10.32 -18.21
CA ALA A 186 -16.91 -10.53 -17.16
C ALA A 186 -17.52 -10.48 -15.76
N VAL A 187 -18.38 -9.50 -15.48
CA VAL A 187 -19.06 -9.36 -14.18
C VAL A 187 -20.02 -10.52 -13.92
N SER A 188 -20.88 -10.86 -14.89
CA SER A 188 -21.80 -12.00 -14.76
C SER A 188 -21.05 -13.31 -14.52
N GLY A 189 -19.96 -13.55 -15.25
CA GLY A 189 -19.10 -14.72 -15.08
C GLY A 189 -18.44 -14.78 -13.70
N PHE A 190 -17.93 -13.65 -13.18
CA PHE A 190 -17.30 -13.59 -11.86
C PHE A 190 -18.27 -13.93 -10.71
N PHE A 191 -19.52 -13.49 -10.81
CA PHE A 191 -20.54 -13.78 -9.80
C PHE A 191 -21.28 -15.10 -10.04
N GLY A 192 -21.09 -15.73 -11.19
CA GLY A 192 -21.79 -16.97 -11.55
C GLY A 192 -23.29 -16.77 -11.79
N VAL A 193 -23.69 -15.60 -12.31
CA VAL A 193 -25.09 -15.25 -12.57
C VAL A 193 -25.33 -15.02 -14.05
N SER A 194 -26.59 -15.12 -14.48
CA SER A 194 -26.96 -14.92 -15.88
C SER A 194 -27.06 -13.43 -16.26
N ARG A 195 -27.44 -12.56 -15.32
CA ARG A 195 -27.62 -11.12 -15.56
C ARG A 195 -26.88 -10.30 -14.52
N VAL A 196 -26.31 -9.18 -14.94
CA VAL A 196 -25.66 -8.22 -14.02
C VAL A 196 -26.68 -7.66 -13.03
N PHE A 197 -27.95 -7.53 -13.42
CA PHE A 197 -29.06 -7.15 -12.55
C PHE A 197 -29.19 -8.06 -11.32
N ASP A 198 -28.90 -9.36 -11.44
CA ASP A 198 -28.96 -10.30 -10.32
C ASP A 198 -27.85 -10.00 -9.30
N VAL A 199 -26.68 -9.51 -9.76
CA VAL A 199 -25.62 -9.00 -8.88
C VAL A 199 -26.10 -7.78 -8.11
N VAL A 200 -26.75 -6.83 -8.78
CA VAL A 200 -27.26 -5.60 -8.16
C VAL A 200 -28.32 -5.93 -7.10
N GLN A 201 -29.24 -6.85 -7.42
CA GLN A 201 -30.26 -7.31 -6.48
C GLN A 201 -29.62 -7.99 -5.26
N GLY A 202 -28.68 -8.90 -5.49
CA GLY A 202 -27.98 -9.60 -4.41
C GLY A 202 -27.18 -8.66 -3.51
N LEU A 203 -26.54 -7.63 -4.07
CA LEU A 203 -25.87 -6.58 -3.29
C LEU A 203 -26.87 -5.75 -2.48
N HIS A 204 -28.00 -5.37 -3.07
CA HIS A 204 -29.03 -4.57 -2.40
C HIS A 204 -29.65 -5.30 -1.20
N PHE A 205 -29.98 -6.57 -1.36
CA PHE A 205 -30.55 -7.40 -0.30
C PHE A 205 -29.49 -8.06 0.60
N LYS A 206 -28.20 -7.75 0.40
CA LYS A 206 -27.06 -8.28 1.17
C LYS A 206 -26.91 -9.80 1.08
N GLU A 207 -27.38 -10.40 0.00
CA GLU A 207 -27.16 -11.81 -0.35
C GLU A 207 -25.76 -12.02 -0.95
N ILE A 208 -25.20 -10.96 -1.56
CA ILE A 208 -23.82 -10.89 -1.99
C ILE A 208 -23.07 -9.93 -1.07
N ASP A 209 -21.96 -10.40 -0.49
CA ASP A 209 -21.07 -9.54 0.26
C ASP A 209 -20.42 -8.50 -0.68
N SER A 210 -20.63 -7.23 -0.35
CA SER A 210 -20.03 -6.07 -1.04
C SER A 210 -18.50 -6.15 -1.14
N ALA A 211 -17.83 -6.85 -0.22
CA ALA A 211 -16.38 -7.05 -0.30
C ALA A 211 -15.94 -7.78 -1.58
N ARG A 212 -16.82 -8.59 -2.18
CA ARG A 212 -16.55 -9.30 -3.44
C ARG A 212 -16.36 -8.37 -4.63
N ILE A 213 -16.88 -7.13 -4.59
CA ILE A 213 -16.72 -6.14 -5.66
C ILE A 213 -15.23 -5.86 -5.93
N HIS A 214 -14.39 -5.91 -4.90
CA HIS A 214 -12.94 -5.74 -5.05
C HIS A 214 -12.33 -6.71 -6.08
N GLY A 215 -12.87 -7.94 -6.19
CA GLY A 215 -12.42 -8.95 -7.14
C GLY A 215 -12.69 -8.62 -8.60
N LEU A 216 -13.51 -7.59 -8.89
CA LEU A 216 -13.72 -7.09 -10.24
C LEU A 216 -12.56 -6.19 -10.73
N CYS A 217 -11.73 -5.68 -9.82
CA CYS A 217 -10.59 -4.84 -10.17
C CYS A 217 -9.63 -5.49 -11.18
N PRO A 218 -9.10 -6.72 -10.97
CA PRO A 218 -8.25 -7.36 -11.97
C PRO A 218 -8.98 -7.58 -13.31
N LEU A 219 -10.26 -7.98 -13.26
CA LEU A 219 -11.06 -8.21 -14.46
C LEU A 219 -11.24 -6.94 -15.31
N LEU A 220 -11.34 -5.77 -14.68
CA LEU A 220 -11.36 -4.49 -15.39
C LEU A 220 -10.10 -4.31 -16.26
N PHE A 221 -8.92 -4.62 -15.71
CA PHE A 221 -7.67 -4.50 -16.44
C PHE A 221 -7.54 -5.56 -17.54
N ASP A 222 -8.00 -6.79 -17.30
CA ASP A 222 -8.03 -7.86 -18.30
C ASP A 222 -8.92 -7.48 -19.50
N VAL A 223 -10.10 -6.94 -19.23
CA VAL A 223 -11.04 -6.48 -20.26
C VAL A 223 -10.49 -5.28 -21.03
N ALA A 224 -9.83 -4.33 -20.35
CA ALA A 224 -9.16 -3.21 -21.01
C ALA A 224 -8.00 -3.68 -21.92
N ALA A 225 -7.22 -4.65 -21.46
CA ALA A 225 -6.12 -5.24 -22.22
C ALA A 225 -6.60 -6.00 -23.46
N ALA A 226 -7.83 -6.54 -23.42
CA ALA A 226 -8.48 -7.19 -24.56
C ALA A 226 -9.05 -6.20 -25.61
N GLY A 227 -8.93 -4.89 -25.39
CA GLY A 227 -9.34 -3.87 -26.37
C GLY A 227 -10.71 -3.25 -26.13
N ASP A 228 -11.35 -3.51 -24.99
CA ASP A 228 -12.65 -2.90 -24.68
C ASP A 228 -12.52 -1.40 -24.39
N GLU A 229 -13.16 -0.56 -25.20
CA GLU A 229 -13.04 0.90 -25.12
C GLU A 229 -13.51 1.47 -23.78
N VAL A 230 -14.56 0.90 -23.18
CA VAL A 230 -15.12 1.38 -21.92
C VAL A 230 -14.14 1.09 -20.78
N ALA A 231 -13.64 -0.14 -20.70
CA ALA A 231 -12.64 -0.50 -19.71
C ALA A 231 -11.33 0.31 -19.89
N GLN A 232 -10.91 0.55 -21.13
CA GLN A 232 -9.75 1.40 -21.43
C GLN A 232 -9.93 2.85 -20.97
N GLN A 233 -11.13 3.42 -21.06
CA GLN A 233 -11.42 4.75 -20.52
C GLN A 233 -11.25 4.80 -19.00
N VAL A 234 -11.75 3.78 -18.28
CA VAL A 234 -11.59 3.70 -16.82
C VAL A 234 -10.12 3.56 -16.44
N VAL A 235 -9.37 2.70 -17.14
CA VAL A 235 -7.92 2.52 -16.93
C VAL A 235 -7.15 3.80 -17.25
N THR A 236 -7.52 4.53 -18.30
CA THR A 236 -6.90 5.83 -18.64
C THR A 236 -7.08 6.83 -17.52
N ARG A 237 -8.29 6.92 -16.96
CA ARG A 237 -8.55 7.76 -15.79
C ARG A 237 -7.75 7.33 -14.57
N PHE A 238 -7.60 6.03 -14.32
CA PHE A 238 -6.76 5.51 -13.24
C PHE A 238 -5.31 5.97 -13.36
N VAL A 239 -4.75 5.86 -14.55
CA VAL A 239 -3.40 6.36 -14.81
C VAL A 239 -3.30 7.87 -14.61
N GLU A 240 -4.32 8.62 -15.02
CA GLU A 240 -4.41 10.06 -14.78
C GLU A 240 -4.34 10.41 -13.30
N GLU A 241 -5.18 9.80 -12.46
CA GLU A 241 -5.21 10.09 -11.03
C GLU A 241 -3.88 9.74 -10.34
N VAL A 242 -3.31 8.56 -10.61
CA VAL A 242 -1.99 8.17 -10.09
C VAL A 242 -0.90 9.18 -10.50
N SER A 243 -0.94 9.63 -11.75
CA SER A 243 0.02 10.61 -12.26
C SER A 243 -0.17 11.99 -11.65
N VAL A 244 -1.41 12.37 -11.33
CA VAL A 244 -1.75 13.65 -10.67
C VAL A 244 -1.18 13.68 -9.25
N PHE A 245 -1.36 12.60 -8.47
CA PHE A 245 -0.72 12.47 -7.16
C PHE A 245 0.79 12.74 -7.25
N ALA A 246 1.48 11.99 -8.13
CA ALA A 246 2.92 12.13 -8.29
C ALA A 246 3.32 13.54 -8.73
N ALA A 247 2.65 14.10 -9.75
CA ALA A 247 2.96 15.41 -10.29
C ALA A 247 2.77 16.54 -9.26
N VAL A 248 1.74 16.47 -8.42
CA VAL A 248 1.51 17.49 -7.38
C VAL A 248 2.59 17.40 -6.31
N ILE A 249 2.92 16.20 -5.85
CA ILE A 249 3.97 15.99 -4.83
C ILE A 249 5.32 16.50 -5.35
N LEU A 250 5.69 16.13 -6.59
CA LEU A 250 6.91 16.60 -7.25
C LEU A 250 7.03 18.12 -7.26
N ARG A 251 5.94 18.84 -7.54
CA ARG A 251 5.92 20.31 -7.54
C ARG A 251 5.96 20.90 -6.14
N ARG A 252 5.19 20.33 -5.20
CA ARG A 252 5.08 20.84 -3.82
C ARG A 252 6.39 20.70 -3.03
N LEU A 253 7.22 19.73 -3.41
CA LEU A 253 8.52 19.45 -2.80
C LEU A 253 9.70 19.95 -3.65
N ASP A 254 9.44 20.74 -4.71
CA ASP A 254 10.46 21.31 -5.59
C ASP A 254 11.40 20.27 -6.25
N LEU A 255 10.87 19.07 -6.52
CA LEU A 255 11.61 17.92 -7.06
C LEU A 255 11.62 17.85 -8.60
N THR A 256 10.93 18.77 -9.29
CA THR A 256 10.74 18.74 -10.75
C THR A 256 12.04 18.84 -11.55
N HIS A 257 13.04 19.53 -11.00
CA HIS A 257 14.35 19.70 -11.63
C HIS A 257 15.40 18.74 -11.10
N ALA A 258 15.10 17.92 -10.09
CA ALA A 258 16.05 16.94 -9.52
C ALA A 258 16.06 15.64 -10.36
N ALA A 259 16.47 14.52 -9.75
CA ALA A 259 16.28 13.17 -10.27
C ALA A 259 15.53 12.31 -9.23
N PRO A 260 14.28 12.67 -8.89
CA PRO A 260 13.57 12.05 -7.78
C PRO A 260 13.16 10.61 -8.10
N GLU A 261 13.17 9.74 -7.10
CA GLU A 261 12.57 8.42 -7.20
C GLU A 261 11.06 8.52 -7.02
N VAL A 262 10.30 7.89 -7.91
CA VAL A 262 8.83 7.78 -7.83
C VAL A 262 8.49 6.31 -7.67
N VAL A 263 8.05 5.95 -6.46
CA VAL A 263 7.72 4.58 -6.05
C VAL A 263 6.23 4.33 -6.21
N LEU A 264 5.87 3.34 -7.01
CA LEU A 264 4.51 2.86 -7.19
C LEU A 264 4.33 1.56 -6.39
N GLY A 265 3.28 1.46 -5.60
CA GLY A 265 3.03 0.28 -4.76
C GLY A 265 1.56 -0.01 -4.52
N GLY A 266 1.30 -1.07 -3.76
CA GLY A 266 -0.05 -1.58 -3.52
C GLY A 266 -0.52 -2.56 -4.59
N GLY A 267 -1.43 -3.46 -4.20
CA GLY A 267 -1.81 -4.63 -4.99
C GLY A 267 -2.28 -4.33 -6.41
N VAL A 268 -2.92 -3.18 -6.64
CA VAL A 268 -3.35 -2.74 -7.96
C VAL A 268 -2.14 -2.37 -8.81
N LEU A 269 -1.31 -1.43 -8.36
CA LEU A 269 -0.14 -0.98 -9.14
C LEU A 269 0.91 -2.07 -9.34
N THR A 270 1.03 -3.03 -8.41
CA THR A 270 1.91 -4.20 -8.60
C THR A 270 1.31 -5.27 -9.51
N GLY A 271 -0.01 -5.24 -9.72
CA GLY A 271 -0.76 -6.26 -10.49
C GLY A 271 -1.14 -5.83 -11.91
N VAL A 272 -1.03 -4.54 -12.25
CA VAL A 272 -1.32 -4.05 -13.61
C VAL A 272 -0.21 -4.38 -14.61
N GLY A 273 -0.58 -4.43 -15.89
CA GLY A 273 0.35 -4.70 -16.98
C GLY A 273 1.38 -3.59 -17.23
N PRO A 274 2.51 -3.90 -17.89
CA PRO A 274 3.59 -2.93 -18.17
C PRO A 274 3.13 -1.67 -18.90
N SER A 275 2.11 -1.77 -19.78
CA SER A 275 1.58 -0.63 -20.52
C SER A 275 0.99 0.46 -19.61
N VAL A 276 0.31 0.05 -18.52
CA VAL A 276 -0.25 0.97 -17.52
C VAL A 276 0.88 1.69 -16.77
N ILE A 277 1.91 0.94 -16.38
CA ILE A 277 3.09 1.50 -15.68
C ILE A 277 3.87 2.46 -16.59
N SER A 278 4.11 2.09 -17.85
CA SER A 278 4.80 2.95 -18.82
C SER A 278 4.01 4.24 -19.12
N GLU A 279 2.68 4.19 -19.09
CA GLU A 279 1.84 5.39 -19.23
C GLU A 279 1.99 6.33 -18.03
N ILE A 280 1.96 5.79 -16.80
CA ILE A 280 2.21 6.56 -15.57
C ILE A 280 3.61 7.17 -15.63
N GLU A 281 4.62 6.38 -15.97
CA GLU A 281 6.01 6.84 -16.12
C GLU A 281 6.11 7.98 -17.11
N ARG A 282 5.54 7.84 -18.30
CA ARG A 282 5.53 8.89 -19.33
C ARG A 282 4.91 10.18 -18.81
N ARG A 283 3.84 10.11 -18.02
CA ARG A 283 3.18 11.28 -17.44
C ARG A 283 4.03 11.93 -16.34
N CYS A 284 4.68 11.14 -15.49
CA CYS A 284 5.64 11.63 -14.49
C CYS A 284 6.82 12.35 -15.16
N LEU A 285 7.39 11.77 -16.22
CA LEU A 285 8.54 12.34 -16.95
C LEU A 285 8.23 13.66 -17.66
N LYS A 286 6.96 13.94 -18.00
CA LYS A 286 6.54 15.27 -18.49
C LYS A 286 6.69 16.36 -17.42
N VAL A 287 6.63 15.99 -16.14
CA VAL A 287 6.71 16.93 -15.00
C VAL A 287 8.12 16.98 -14.43
N ALA A 288 8.79 15.84 -14.34
CA ALA A 288 10.16 15.70 -13.86
C ALA A 288 10.96 14.80 -14.83
N PRO A 289 11.62 15.37 -15.85
CA PRO A 289 12.26 14.60 -16.93
C PRO A 289 13.38 13.64 -16.51
N ARG A 290 13.91 13.79 -15.29
CA ARG A 290 14.96 12.92 -14.74
C ARG A 290 14.44 12.03 -13.61
N ALA A 291 13.12 12.00 -13.38
CA ALA A 291 12.54 11.11 -12.38
C ALA A 291 12.78 9.65 -12.75
N VAL A 292 12.97 8.81 -11.73
CA VAL A 292 13.12 7.36 -11.91
C VAL A 292 11.87 6.71 -11.32
N VAL A 293 10.99 6.23 -12.20
CA VAL A 293 9.74 5.57 -11.79
C VAL A 293 9.99 4.08 -11.60
N ARG A 294 9.55 3.55 -10.45
CA ARG A 294 9.75 2.15 -10.08
C ARG A 294 8.49 1.59 -9.44
N VAL A 295 8.15 0.36 -9.79
CA VAL A 295 7.18 -0.43 -9.01
C VAL A 295 7.95 -1.14 -7.91
N VAL A 296 7.46 -1.06 -6.68
CA VAL A 296 8.12 -1.65 -5.52
C VAL A 296 8.22 -3.18 -5.66
N ASP A 297 9.40 -3.73 -5.32
CA ASP A 297 9.70 -5.17 -5.36
C ASP A 297 9.94 -5.78 -3.96
N VAL A 298 9.86 -4.94 -2.93
CA VAL A 298 9.95 -5.29 -1.51
C VAL A 298 8.63 -4.96 -0.80
N ASN A 299 8.31 -5.73 0.25
CA ASN A 299 7.12 -5.43 1.06
C ASN A 299 7.32 -4.09 1.82
N PRO A 300 6.26 -3.26 1.98
CA PRO A 300 6.39 -1.98 2.69
C PRO A 300 6.84 -2.09 4.15
N VAL A 301 6.59 -3.21 4.84
CA VAL A 301 7.16 -3.49 6.18
C VAL A 301 8.69 -3.40 6.22
N VAL A 302 9.37 -3.64 5.10
CA VAL A 302 10.82 -3.44 4.97
C VAL A 302 11.17 -1.96 5.13
N GLY A 303 10.36 -1.06 4.58
CA GLY A 303 10.50 0.39 4.76
C GLY A 303 10.29 0.81 6.21
N ALA A 304 9.32 0.23 6.91
CA ALA A 304 9.13 0.45 8.35
C ALA A 304 10.38 0.01 9.14
N ALA A 305 10.95 -1.15 8.81
CA ALA A 305 12.18 -1.65 9.44
C ALA A 305 13.41 -0.77 9.11
N LEU A 306 13.53 -0.28 7.87
CA LEU A 306 14.59 0.63 7.46
C LEU A 306 14.53 1.95 8.21
N PHE A 307 13.34 2.52 8.39
CA PHE A 307 13.17 3.72 9.22
C PHE A 307 13.57 3.49 10.67
N GLY A 308 13.19 2.36 11.26
CA GLY A 308 13.65 2.03 12.62
C GLY A 308 15.16 1.84 12.71
N LEU A 309 15.80 1.30 11.67
CA LEU A 309 17.26 1.22 11.59
C LEU A 309 17.91 2.60 11.40
N ASP A 310 17.29 3.50 10.66
CA ASP A 310 17.74 4.89 10.52
C ASP A 310 17.70 5.62 11.87
N GLU A 311 16.62 5.48 12.64
CA GLU A 311 16.47 6.04 13.99
C GLU A 311 17.56 5.54 14.95
N LEU A 312 17.94 4.26 14.83
CA LEU A 312 19.01 3.66 15.64
C LEU A 312 20.43 3.96 15.12
N GLY A 313 20.57 4.75 14.06
CA GLY A 313 21.86 5.07 13.45
C GLY A 313 22.58 3.84 12.90
N ALA A 314 21.85 2.85 12.39
CA ALA A 314 22.43 1.64 11.83
C ALA A 314 23.20 1.94 10.53
N SER A 315 24.22 1.12 10.24
CA SER A 315 25.08 1.29 9.08
C SER A 315 24.33 1.09 7.76
N SER A 316 24.86 1.67 6.68
CA SER A 316 24.37 1.40 5.32
C SER A 316 24.45 -0.08 4.95
N SER A 317 25.45 -0.82 5.48
CA SER A 317 25.56 -2.27 5.28
C SER A 317 24.42 -3.05 5.94
N ALA A 318 23.97 -2.65 7.13
CA ALA A 318 22.83 -3.27 7.80
C ALA A 318 21.54 -3.08 6.98
N LYS A 319 21.30 -1.85 6.52
CA LYS A 319 20.14 -1.52 5.67
C LYS A 319 20.15 -2.27 4.34
N ALA A 320 21.33 -2.41 3.72
CA ALA A 320 21.49 -3.20 2.50
C ALA A 320 21.26 -4.70 2.74
N ALA A 321 21.72 -5.24 3.87
CA ALA A 321 21.49 -6.63 4.24
C ALA A 321 19.99 -6.93 4.43
N LEU A 322 19.26 -6.04 5.11
CA LEU A 322 17.81 -6.14 5.27
C LEU A 322 17.09 -6.14 3.91
N LYS A 323 17.42 -5.20 3.02
CA LYS A 323 16.83 -5.16 1.67
C LYS A 323 17.13 -6.44 0.89
N ALA A 324 18.39 -6.91 0.89
CA ALA A 324 18.77 -8.12 0.17
C ALA A 324 18.06 -9.38 0.70
N ALA A 325 17.85 -9.49 2.01
CA ALA A 325 17.17 -10.62 2.63
C ALA A 325 15.66 -10.65 2.34
N THR A 326 15.07 -9.53 1.91
CA THR A 326 13.61 -9.36 1.76
C THR A 326 13.17 -9.05 0.33
N GLN A 327 14.11 -8.98 -0.62
CA GLN A 327 13.84 -8.83 -2.04
C GLN A 327 13.05 -10.03 -2.57
N ARG A 328 11.92 -9.75 -3.24
CA ARG A 328 11.20 -10.78 -3.99
C ARG A 328 11.75 -10.90 -5.40
N THR A 329 11.81 -12.12 -5.93
CA THR A 329 11.98 -12.31 -7.37
C THR A 329 10.78 -11.71 -8.10
N PRO A 330 10.96 -10.81 -9.08
CA PRO A 330 9.83 -10.23 -9.82
C PRO A 330 9.02 -11.32 -10.53
N MET A 331 7.68 -11.32 -10.36
CA MET A 331 6.77 -12.33 -10.94
C MET A 331 6.83 -12.43 -12.48
N TRP A 332 7.34 -11.42 -13.18
CA TRP A 332 7.37 -11.39 -14.65
C TRP A 332 8.55 -12.16 -15.27
N ARG A 333 9.48 -12.71 -14.47
CA ARG A 333 10.60 -13.53 -15.00
C ARG A 333 10.24 -14.99 -15.30
N SER A 334 8.99 -15.40 -15.10
CA SER A 334 8.53 -16.80 -15.30
C SER A 334 7.64 -17.01 -16.52
N VAL A 335 7.92 -16.31 -17.63
CA VAL A 335 7.41 -16.69 -18.95
C VAL A 335 8.59 -16.75 -19.92
N ARG A 336 9.19 -17.94 -20.03
CA ARG A 336 9.87 -18.41 -21.23
C ARG A 336 9.08 -19.57 -21.78
#